data_AF-A0A1N6GX03-F1
#
_entry.id   AF-A0A1N6GX03-F1
#
_cell.length_a   1.000
_cell.length_b   1.000
_cell.length_c   1.000
_cell.angle_alpha   90.00
_cell.angle_beta   90.00
_cell.angle_gamma   90.00
#
_symmetry.space_group_name_H-M   'P 1'
#
loop_
_entity.id
_entity.type
_entity.pdbx_description
1 polymer ?
#
loop_
_entity_poly.entity_id
_entity_poly.type
_entity_poly.pdbx_seq_one_letter_code
_entity_poly.pdbx_strand_id
1 'polypeptide(L)'
;MKKALSSTDILTKKYNLIKWDGSWYDNFKHPESRGVWFISGNSGNGKTAFMLQLAKALSKYGRVLYNSLEEGNSLTMQEAWKQQNVAECGRRIQLINESISELEIRLDKRQSPDIIIIDSWQYTDLNWERYLLLKRKYHNKLFIFNSQMDGSKPMGKTALRVQYDADLKIWVEGFKAFSKGRYLGPEWEKGYIIWKEGAIKYWGQSTNN
;
A
#
# COMPACT_ATOMS: atom_id res chain seq x y z
N MET A 1 -18.16 11.76 -22.28
CA MET A 1 -17.02 10.87 -22.60
C MET A 1 -15.73 11.65 -22.44
N LYS A 2 -14.67 11.04 -21.88
CA LYS A 2 -13.33 11.67 -21.88
C LYS A 2 -12.77 11.64 -23.31
N LYS A 3 -12.08 12.71 -23.74
CA LYS A 3 -11.42 12.78 -25.06
C LYS A 3 -10.39 11.65 -25.20
N ALA A 4 -10.34 11.01 -26.36
CA ALA A 4 -9.26 10.08 -26.68
C ALA A 4 -7.92 10.84 -26.71
N LEU A 5 -6.87 10.25 -26.15
CA LEU A 5 -5.54 10.84 -26.15
C LEU A 5 -4.79 10.39 -27.41
N SER A 6 -4.19 11.33 -28.13
CA SER A 6 -3.25 11.04 -29.20
C SER A 6 -1.89 10.57 -28.64
N SER A 7 -1.02 10.03 -29.49
CA SER A 7 0.35 9.68 -29.10
C SER A 7 1.09 10.89 -28.49
N THR A 8 0.96 12.06 -29.11
CA THR A 8 1.55 13.31 -28.62
C THR A 8 1.00 13.71 -27.26
N ASP A 9 -0.31 13.56 -27.04
CA ASP A 9 -0.93 13.85 -25.74
C ASP A 9 -0.36 12.94 -24.64
N ILE A 10 -0.09 11.67 -24.94
CA ILE A 10 0.50 10.73 -23.98
C ILE A 10 1.96 11.09 -23.68
N LEU A 11 2.78 11.35 -24.72
CA LEU A 11 4.20 11.62 -24.56
C LEU A 11 4.50 12.94 -23.84
N THR A 12 3.59 13.92 -23.96
CA THR A 12 3.72 15.23 -23.30
C THR A 12 3.05 15.28 -21.93
N LYS A 13 2.30 14.24 -21.56
CA LYS A 13 1.56 14.20 -20.30
C LYS A 13 2.52 14.22 -19.11
N LYS A 14 2.29 15.17 -18.21
CA LYS A 14 2.99 15.25 -16.92
C LYS A 14 2.24 14.43 -15.88
N TYR A 15 3.00 13.64 -15.13
CA TYR A 15 2.49 12.79 -14.07
C TYR A 15 2.97 13.29 -12.71
N ASN A 16 2.10 13.21 -11.71
CA ASN A 16 2.48 13.46 -10.33
C ASN A 16 3.12 12.19 -9.78
N LEU A 17 4.41 12.27 -9.45
CA LEU A 17 5.19 11.13 -8.99
C LEU A 17 5.54 11.27 -7.51
N ILE A 18 5.62 10.13 -6.83
CA ILE A 18 6.23 10.03 -5.52
C ILE A 18 7.74 9.92 -5.72
N LYS A 19 8.46 10.99 -5.37
CA LYS A 19 9.90 11.12 -5.62
C LYS A 19 10.73 10.52 -4.49
N TRP A 20 10.68 9.19 -4.37
CA TRP A 20 11.46 8.49 -3.34
C TRP A 20 12.96 8.77 -3.40
N ASP A 21 13.61 8.65 -2.25
CA ASP A 21 15.05 8.69 -2.06
C ASP A 21 15.54 7.44 -1.32
N GLY A 22 16.86 7.20 -1.36
CA GLY A 22 17.52 6.09 -0.68
C GLY A 22 16.84 4.74 -0.88
N SER A 23 16.67 3.99 0.20
CA SER A 23 16.12 2.63 0.15
C SER A 23 14.71 2.55 -0.44
N TRP A 24 13.90 3.60 -0.35
CA TRP A 24 12.58 3.65 -1.00
C TRP A 24 12.71 3.71 -2.52
N TYR A 25 13.61 4.56 -3.03
CA TYR A 25 13.90 4.62 -4.47
C TYR A 25 14.51 3.31 -4.96
N ASP A 26 15.48 2.80 -4.20
CA ASP A 26 16.24 1.61 -4.53
C ASP A 26 15.33 0.39 -4.73
N ASN A 27 14.18 0.35 -4.08
CA ASN A 27 13.23 -0.75 -4.18
C ASN A 27 11.98 -0.43 -5.03
N PHE A 28 11.49 0.81 -5.02
CA PHE A 28 10.17 1.16 -5.56
C PHE A 28 10.17 2.28 -6.62
N LYS A 29 11.34 2.83 -7.02
CA LYS A 29 11.50 3.94 -8.00
C LYS A 29 10.66 5.18 -7.67
N HIS A 30 9.95 5.74 -8.66
CA HIS A 30 9.11 6.92 -8.55
C HIS A 30 7.72 6.60 -9.09
N PRO A 31 6.87 5.90 -8.32
CA PRO A 31 5.53 5.54 -8.76
C PRO A 31 4.64 6.77 -8.87
N GLU A 32 3.58 6.70 -9.68
CA GLU A 32 2.53 7.72 -9.69
C GLU A 32 1.93 7.89 -8.29
N SER A 33 1.57 9.13 -7.92
CA SER A 33 1.00 9.47 -6.60
C SER A 33 -0.48 9.13 -6.47
N ARG A 34 -1.02 8.33 -7.40
CA ARG A 34 -2.43 7.97 -7.57
C ARG A 34 -2.50 6.56 -8.14
N GLY A 35 -3.67 5.96 -8.08
CA GLY A 35 -3.90 4.62 -8.60
C GLY A 35 -4.08 3.61 -7.48
N VAL A 36 -3.70 2.36 -7.74
CA VAL A 36 -3.91 1.26 -6.80
C VAL A 36 -2.60 0.51 -6.56
N TRP A 37 -2.21 0.40 -5.29
CA TRP A 37 -1.14 -0.48 -4.86
C TRP A 37 -1.72 -1.66 -4.08
N PHE A 38 -1.02 -2.78 -4.13
CA PHE A 38 -1.45 -4.02 -3.49
C PHE A 38 -0.31 -4.65 -2.70
N ILE A 39 -0.49 -4.76 -1.40
CA ILE A 39 0.46 -5.37 -0.47
C ILE A 39 -0.08 -6.74 -0.11
N SER A 40 0.79 -7.75 -0.16
CA SER A 40 0.44 -9.11 0.25
C SER A 40 1.64 -9.80 0.90
N GLY A 41 1.37 -10.76 1.78
CA GLY A 41 2.40 -11.45 2.55
C GLY A 41 1.77 -12.39 3.56
N ASN A 42 2.50 -13.43 3.99
CA ASN A 42 2.02 -14.32 5.04
C ASN A 42 1.92 -13.57 6.40
N SER A 43 1.15 -14.12 7.34
CA SER A 43 1.08 -13.55 8.70
C SER A 43 2.46 -13.57 9.37
N GLY A 44 2.73 -12.65 10.30
CA GLY A 44 3.99 -12.57 11.04
C GLY A 44 5.24 -12.10 10.25
N ASN A 45 5.10 -11.71 8.98
CA ASN A 45 6.24 -11.33 8.12
C ASN A 45 6.59 -9.81 8.15
N GLY A 46 5.92 -9.02 9.00
CA GLY A 46 6.16 -7.58 9.13
C GLY A 46 5.30 -6.67 8.24
N LYS A 47 4.16 -7.15 7.72
CA LYS A 47 3.25 -6.36 6.87
C LYS A 47 2.80 -5.06 7.52
N THR A 48 2.27 -5.12 8.74
CA THR A 48 1.77 -3.95 9.47
C THR A 48 2.88 -2.93 9.70
N ALA A 49 4.07 -3.38 10.11
CA ALA A 49 5.23 -2.51 10.27
C ALA A 49 5.62 -1.83 8.94
N PHE A 50 5.66 -2.58 7.83
CA PHE A 50 5.91 -2.01 6.51
C PHE A 50 4.87 -0.97 6.11
N MET A 51 3.58 -1.25 6.30
CA MET A 51 2.50 -0.33 5.96
C MET A 51 2.57 0.97 6.76
N LEU A 52 2.96 0.91 8.03
CA LEU A 52 3.17 2.11 8.84
C LEU A 52 4.42 2.90 8.41
N GLN A 53 5.53 2.23 8.08
CA GLN A 53 6.71 2.90 7.50
C GLN A 53 6.36 3.56 6.16
N LEU A 54 5.58 2.87 5.34
CA LEU A 54 5.08 3.37 4.07
C LEU A 54 4.16 4.57 4.27
N ALA A 55 3.22 4.51 5.21
CA ALA A 55 2.34 5.61 5.57
C ALA A 55 3.16 6.85 6.00
N LYS A 56 4.20 6.68 6.83
CA LYS A 56 5.12 7.76 7.21
C LYS A 56 5.81 8.36 6.00
N ALA A 57 6.38 7.53 5.13
CA ALA A 57 7.08 7.99 3.94
C ALA A 57 6.13 8.77 3.00
N LEU A 58 4.91 8.26 2.81
CA LEU A 58 3.88 8.83 1.95
C LEU A 58 3.26 10.10 2.52
N SER A 59 3.26 10.29 3.84
CA SER A 59 2.73 11.50 4.49
C SER A 59 3.43 12.81 4.10
N LYS A 60 4.61 12.70 3.48
CA LYS A 60 5.32 13.83 2.86
C LYS A 60 4.66 14.32 1.56
N TYR A 61 3.85 13.47 0.92
CA TYR A 61 3.23 13.70 -0.39
C TYR A 61 1.72 13.97 -0.33
N GLY A 62 1.08 13.67 0.79
CA GLY A 62 -0.36 13.88 0.96
C GLY A 62 -0.83 13.41 2.34
N ARG A 63 -2.09 13.68 2.67
CA ARG A 63 -2.68 13.16 3.92
C ARG A 63 -3.01 11.68 3.74
N VAL A 64 -2.56 10.88 4.70
CA VAL A 64 -2.74 9.43 4.72
C VAL A 64 -3.85 9.06 5.70
N LEU A 65 -4.77 8.24 5.23
CA LEU A 65 -5.83 7.63 6.01
C LEU A 65 -5.58 6.12 6.07
N TYR A 66 -5.33 5.61 7.27
CA TYR A 66 -5.12 4.19 7.53
C TYR A 66 -6.43 3.61 8.05
N ASN A 67 -7.11 2.80 7.23
CA ASN A 67 -8.34 2.13 7.58
C ASN A 67 -8.04 0.70 8.05
N SER A 68 -7.96 0.53 9.37
CA SER A 68 -7.68 -0.72 10.06
C SER A 68 -8.99 -1.49 10.28
N LEU A 69 -9.45 -2.18 9.24
CA LEU A 69 -10.63 -3.03 9.27
C LEU A 69 -10.37 -4.36 9.99
N GLU A 70 -9.15 -4.89 9.88
CA GLU A 70 -8.75 -6.18 10.43
C GLU A 70 -8.46 -6.09 11.94
N GLU A 71 -7.59 -5.16 12.35
CA GLU A 71 -7.17 -5.04 13.76
C GLU A 71 -7.87 -3.89 14.52
N GLY A 72 -8.55 -2.97 13.83
CA GLY A 72 -9.13 -1.79 14.46
C GLY A 72 -8.08 -0.94 15.20
N ASN A 73 -8.43 -0.45 16.39
CA ASN A 73 -7.57 0.28 17.31
C ASN A 73 -7.02 -0.61 18.45
N SER A 74 -6.71 -1.88 18.13
CA SER A 74 -6.17 -2.85 19.08
C SER A 74 -4.88 -2.39 19.78
N LEU A 75 -4.53 -3.07 20.88
CA LEU A 75 -3.25 -2.87 21.55
C LEU A 75 -2.07 -3.12 20.61
N THR A 76 -2.15 -4.16 19.75
CA THR A 76 -1.11 -4.48 18.76
C THR A 76 -0.93 -3.34 17.76
N MET A 77 -2.02 -2.74 17.29
CA MET A 77 -1.96 -1.56 16.42
C MET A 77 -1.35 -0.37 17.14
N GLN A 78 -1.70 -0.12 18.40
CA GLN A 78 -1.09 0.95 19.20
C GLN A 78 0.42 0.75 19.37
N GLU A 79 0.85 -0.48 19.68
CA GLU A 79 2.27 -0.82 19.82
C GLU A 79 3.02 -0.65 18.51
N ALA A 80 2.46 -1.11 17.39
CA ALA A 80 3.03 -0.89 16.06
C ALA A 80 3.16 0.61 15.74
N TRP A 81 2.15 1.42 16.10
CA TRP A 81 2.16 2.87 15.94
C TRP A 81 3.30 3.53 16.72
N LYS A 82 3.54 3.08 17.95
CA LYS A 82 4.64 3.53 18.81
C LYS A 82 5.99 3.10 18.24
N GLN A 83 6.16 1.81 17.92
CA GLN A 83 7.42 1.26 17.40
C GLN A 83 7.87 1.93 16.10
N GLN A 84 6.93 2.32 15.24
CA GLN A 84 7.24 3.02 13.98
C GLN A 84 7.28 4.55 14.15
N ASN A 85 7.12 5.09 15.37
CA ASN A 85 7.11 6.53 15.67
C ASN A 85 6.13 7.33 14.81
N VAL A 86 4.93 6.80 14.56
CA VAL A 86 3.96 7.44 13.63
C VAL A 86 3.43 8.77 14.18
N ALA A 87 3.48 8.97 15.51
CA ALA A 87 3.08 10.22 16.17
C ALA A 87 3.81 11.47 15.63
N GLU A 88 5.05 11.34 15.16
CA GLU A 88 5.85 12.42 14.54
C GLU A 88 5.17 13.04 13.30
N CYS A 89 4.28 12.29 12.65
CA CYS A 89 3.55 12.77 11.48
C CYS A 89 2.34 13.64 11.85
N GLY A 90 1.97 13.70 13.13
CA GLY A 90 0.83 14.45 13.65
C GLY A 90 -0.46 14.09 12.90
N ARG A 91 -1.22 15.11 12.49
CA ARG A 91 -2.52 14.93 11.80
C ARG A 91 -2.41 14.50 10.33
N ARG A 92 -1.19 14.33 9.79
CA ARG A 92 -0.98 13.88 8.41
C ARG A 92 -1.29 12.41 8.21
N ILE A 93 -1.29 11.62 9.29
CA ILE A 93 -1.68 10.22 9.29
C ILE A 93 -2.81 10.07 10.31
N GLN A 94 -3.92 9.44 9.90
CA GLN A 94 -5.05 9.18 10.77
C GLN A 94 -5.44 7.71 10.67
N LEU A 95 -5.67 7.08 11.83
CA LEU A 95 -6.28 5.75 11.92
C LEU A 95 -7.80 5.89 11.95
N ILE A 96 -8.50 5.05 11.18
CA ILE A 96 -9.94 4.84 11.26
C ILE A 96 -10.26 3.34 11.19
N ASN A 97 -11.50 2.99 11.49
CA ASN A 97 -12.07 1.67 11.23
C ASN A 97 -13.49 1.92 10.70
N GLU A 98 -13.60 2.09 9.39
CA GLU A 98 -14.85 2.45 8.69
C GLU A 98 -15.11 1.48 7.56
N SER A 99 -16.37 1.04 7.42
CA SER A 99 -16.81 0.30 6.24
C SER A 99 -16.52 1.09 4.95
N ILE A 100 -16.51 0.41 3.80
CA ILE A 100 -16.26 1.10 2.52
C ILE A 100 -17.30 2.21 2.28
N SER A 101 -18.57 1.99 2.63
CA SER A 101 -19.62 3.01 2.50
C SER A 101 -19.34 4.26 3.34
N GLU A 102 -18.90 4.10 4.59
CA GLU A 102 -18.53 5.22 5.47
C GLU A 102 -17.28 5.94 4.97
N LEU A 103 -16.29 5.17 4.49
CA LEU A 103 -15.08 5.71 3.86
C LEU A 103 -15.44 6.56 2.64
N GLU A 104 -16.39 6.13 1.80
CA GLU A 104 -16.85 6.92 0.66
C GLU A 104 -17.44 8.26 1.08
N ILE A 105 -18.31 8.29 2.11
CA ILE A 105 -18.86 9.53 2.67
C ILE A 105 -17.74 10.46 3.15
N ARG A 106 -16.70 9.91 3.79
CA ARG A 106 -15.53 10.68 4.21
C ARG A 106 -14.75 11.22 3.00
N LEU A 107 -14.56 10.42 1.96
CA LEU A 107 -13.79 10.79 0.77
C LEU A 107 -14.49 11.82 -0.11
N ASP A 108 -15.82 11.89 -0.06
CA ASP A 108 -16.63 12.89 -0.76
C ASP A 108 -16.53 14.30 -0.13
N LYS A 109 -16.04 14.41 1.12
CA LYS A 109 -15.83 15.72 1.76
C LYS A 109 -14.69 16.49 1.10
N ARG A 110 -14.83 17.82 1.08
CA ARG A 110 -13.77 18.74 0.64
C ARG A 110 -12.50 18.51 1.47
N GLN A 111 -11.35 18.52 0.80
CA GLN A 111 -10.07 18.21 1.43
C GLN A 111 -10.13 16.86 2.16
N SER A 112 -10.71 15.83 1.55
CA SER A 112 -10.51 14.46 2.02
C SER A 112 -9.06 14.00 1.83
N PRO A 113 -8.61 12.94 2.54
CA PRO A 113 -7.25 12.40 2.40
C PRO A 113 -6.90 11.99 0.97
N ASP A 114 -5.61 12.04 0.64
CA ASP A 114 -5.09 11.79 -0.70
C ASP A 114 -4.68 10.33 -0.89
N ILE A 115 -4.29 9.69 0.19
CA ILE A 115 -3.71 8.35 0.25
C ILE A 115 -4.49 7.53 1.27
N ILE A 116 -4.97 6.36 0.85
CA ILE A 116 -5.85 5.50 1.64
C ILE A 116 -5.24 4.11 1.71
N ILE A 117 -4.89 3.68 2.91
CA ILE A 117 -4.44 2.32 3.21
C ILE A 117 -5.63 1.56 3.77
N ILE A 118 -5.93 0.39 3.21
CA ILE A 118 -7.01 -0.49 3.64
C ILE A 118 -6.40 -1.80 4.13
N ASP A 119 -6.56 -2.05 5.43
CA ASP A 119 -5.97 -3.17 6.15
C ASP A 119 -7.07 -3.98 6.83
N SER A 120 -7.64 -5.03 6.22
CA SER A 120 -7.26 -5.64 4.94
C SER A 120 -8.45 -5.87 4.01
N TRP A 121 -8.15 -6.26 2.76
CA TRP A 121 -9.09 -6.49 1.67
C TRP A 121 -10.27 -7.40 2.08
N GLN A 122 -9.98 -8.43 2.87
CA GLN A 122 -10.95 -9.45 3.28
C GLN A 122 -12.14 -8.86 4.08
N TYR A 123 -11.96 -7.70 4.69
CA TYR A 123 -12.96 -7.03 5.53
C TYR A 123 -13.69 -5.88 4.79
N THR A 124 -13.49 -5.74 3.48
CA THR A 124 -14.06 -4.64 2.69
C THR A 124 -15.45 -4.92 2.13
N ASP A 125 -15.87 -6.19 2.10
CA ASP A 125 -17.08 -6.68 1.41
C ASP A 125 -17.16 -6.28 -0.09
N LEU A 126 -16.04 -5.86 -0.69
CA LEU A 126 -16.00 -5.46 -2.08
C LEU A 126 -16.03 -6.66 -3.02
N ASN A 127 -16.99 -6.62 -3.94
CA ASN A 127 -16.90 -7.39 -5.18
C ASN A 127 -16.12 -6.62 -6.25
N TRP A 128 -15.83 -7.29 -7.37
CA TRP A 128 -15.04 -6.72 -8.46
C TRP A 128 -15.66 -5.45 -9.07
N GLU A 129 -16.99 -5.42 -9.22
CA GLU A 129 -17.68 -4.28 -9.82
C GLU A 129 -17.63 -3.04 -8.90
N ARG A 130 -17.91 -3.23 -7.60
CA ARG A 130 -17.84 -2.14 -6.61
C ARG A 130 -16.43 -1.60 -6.46
N TYR A 131 -15.42 -2.48 -6.52
CA TYR A 131 -14.02 -2.07 -6.60
C TYR A 131 -13.73 -1.18 -7.81
N LEU A 132 -14.18 -1.56 -9.01
CA LEU A 132 -13.97 -0.75 -10.22
C LEU A 132 -14.68 0.61 -10.13
N LEU A 133 -15.88 0.65 -9.54
CA LEU A 133 -16.59 1.91 -9.30
C LEU A 133 -15.83 2.81 -8.32
N LEU A 134 -15.32 2.24 -7.22
CA LEU A 134 -14.49 2.95 -6.24
C LEU A 134 -13.24 3.54 -6.91
N LYS A 135 -12.47 2.71 -7.65
CA LYS A 135 -11.27 3.13 -8.39
C LYS A 135 -11.56 4.26 -9.38
N ARG A 136 -12.67 4.18 -10.11
CA ARG A 136 -13.07 5.21 -11.10
C ARG A 136 -13.49 6.52 -10.42
N LYS A 137 -14.32 6.44 -9.37
CA LYS A 137 -14.82 7.60 -8.62
C LYS A 137 -13.65 8.39 -8.04
N TYR A 138 -12.72 7.71 -7.40
CA TYR A 138 -11.58 8.31 -6.72
C TYR A 138 -10.25 8.17 -7.49
N HIS A 139 -10.29 8.24 -8.82
CA HIS A 139 -9.12 8.11 -9.70
C HIS A 139 -7.99 9.12 -9.45
N ASN A 140 -8.26 10.18 -8.68
CA ASN A 140 -7.30 11.19 -8.27
C ASN A 140 -6.62 10.89 -6.92
N LYS A 141 -6.92 9.75 -6.29
CA LYS A 141 -6.37 9.29 -5.01
C LYS A 141 -5.49 8.06 -5.19
N LEU A 142 -4.67 7.76 -4.19
CA LEU A 142 -3.92 6.50 -4.10
C LEU A 142 -4.61 5.57 -3.10
N PHE A 143 -5.02 4.38 -3.57
CA PHE A 143 -5.48 3.30 -2.70
C PHE A 143 -4.39 2.25 -2.56
N ILE A 144 -4.17 1.79 -1.34
CA ILE A 144 -3.20 0.75 -0.99
C ILE A 144 -3.97 -0.33 -0.25
N PHE A 145 -4.16 -1.49 -0.86
CA PHE A 145 -4.86 -2.60 -0.24
C PHE A 145 -3.86 -3.59 0.32
N ASN A 146 -3.99 -3.96 1.60
CA ASN A 146 -3.36 -5.15 2.14
C ASN A 146 -4.25 -6.37 1.93
N SER A 147 -3.66 -7.53 1.72
CA SER A 147 -4.39 -8.79 1.67
C SER A 147 -3.68 -9.86 2.47
N GLN A 148 -4.49 -10.62 3.20
CA GLN A 148 -4.12 -11.93 3.72
C GLN A 148 -3.85 -12.90 2.55
N MET A 149 -3.17 -14.01 2.85
CA MET A 149 -2.70 -15.00 1.87
C MET A 149 -3.33 -16.36 2.11
N ASP A 150 -3.61 -17.08 1.03
CA ASP A 150 -3.94 -18.50 0.98
C ASP A 150 -2.84 -19.19 0.16
N GLY A 151 -1.90 -19.85 0.87
CA GLY A 151 -0.67 -20.36 0.30
C GLY A 151 0.16 -19.25 -0.37
N SER A 152 0.33 -19.35 -1.69
CA SER A 152 1.11 -18.39 -2.49
C SER A 152 0.27 -17.30 -3.16
N LYS A 153 -1.05 -17.24 -2.93
CA LYS A 153 -1.94 -16.26 -3.56
C LYS A 153 -2.70 -15.42 -2.53
N PRO A 154 -3.08 -14.17 -2.85
CA PRO A 154 -4.00 -13.41 -2.01
C PRO A 154 -5.28 -14.21 -1.75
N MET A 155 -5.77 -14.18 -0.51
CA MET A 155 -6.96 -14.91 -0.11
C MET A 155 -8.19 -14.34 -0.82
N GLY A 156 -8.81 -15.18 -1.67
CA GLY A 156 -10.03 -14.87 -2.42
C GLY A 156 -9.77 -14.45 -3.88
N LYS A 157 -10.62 -14.94 -4.79
CA LYS A 157 -10.51 -14.69 -6.24
C LYS A 157 -10.55 -13.19 -6.60
N THR A 158 -11.34 -12.40 -5.88
CA THR A 158 -11.43 -10.95 -6.10
C THR A 158 -10.14 -10.25 -5.69
N ALA A 159 -9.56 -10.61 -4.54
CA ALA A 159 -8.28 -10.06 -4.08
C ALA A 159 -7.18 -10.30 -5.10
N LEU A 160 -7.12 -11.51 -5.67
CA LEU A 160 -6.18 -11.84 -6.74
C LEU A 160 -6.41 -10.99 -8.01
N ARG A 161 -7.66 -10.74 -8.41
CA ARG A 161 -7.97 -9.84 -9.55
C ARG A 161 -7.53 -8.40 -9.28
N VAL A 162 -7.74 -7.92 -8.06
CA VAL A 162 -7.31 -6.58 -7.63
C VAL A 162 -5.78 -6.49 -7.63
N GLN A 163 -5.08 -7.52 -7.16
CA GLN A 163 -3.62 -7.61 -7.28
C GLN A 163 -3.16 -7.55 -8.74
N TYR A 164 -3.87 -8.20 -9.67
CA TYR A 164 -3.53 -8.11 -11.10
C TYR A 164 -3.70 -6.70 -11.67
N ASP A 165 -4.77 -6.00 -11.28
CA ASP A 165 -5.11 -4.64 -11.71
C ASP A 165 -4.27 -3.53 -11.04
N ALA A 166 -3.59 -3.83 -9.93
CA ALA A 166 -2.76 -2.87 -9.20
C ALA A 166 -1.54 -2.41 -10.01
N ASP A 167 -1.25 -1.11 -9.92
CA ASP A 167 -0.15 -0.42 -10.57
C ASP A 167 1.20 -0.78 -9.93
N LEU A 168 1.23 -0.97 -8.61
CA LEU A 168 2.37 -1.45 -7.84
C LEU A 168 1.93 -2.58 -6.92
N LYS A 169 2.62 -3.72 -7.00
CA LYS A 169 2.37 -4.90 -6.15
C LYS A 169 3.60 -5.08 -5.28
N ILE A 170 3.39 -5.33 -3.99
CA ILE A 170 4.44 -5.41 -3.00
C ILE A 170 4.26 -6.71 -2.23
N TRP A 171 5.26 -7.58 -2.33
CA TRP A 171 5.32 -8.82 -1.58
C TRP A 171 6.12 -8.60 -0.30
N VAL A 172 5.57 -8.97 0.85
CA VAL A 172 6.25 -8.87 2.15
C VAL A 172 6.54 -10.26 2.70
N GLU A 173 7.81 -10.56 2.92
CA GLU A 173 8.29 -11.86 3.40
C GLU A 173 9.59 -11.68 4.17
N GLY A 174 9.72 -12.39 5.29
CA GLY A 174 10.94 -12.40 6.09
C GLY A 174 11.41 -11.00 6.45
N PHE A 175 10.48 -10.10 6.82
CA PHE A 175 10.77 -8.71 7.17
C PHE A 175 11.46 -7.88 6.08
N LYS A 176 11.23 -8.26 4.82
CA LYS A 176 11.56 -7.48 3.64
C LYS A 176 10.32 -7.23 2.78
N ALA A 177 10.28 -6.09 2.11
CA ALA A 177 9.26 -5.75 1.13
C ALA A 177 9.87 -5.70 -0.28
N PHE A 178 9.28 -6.44 -1.20
CA PHE A 178 9.75 -6.61 -2.57
C PHE A 178 8.75 -6.03 -3.55
N SER A 179 9.22 -5.15 -4.43
CA SER A 179 8.41 -4.72 -5.56
C SER A 179 8.20 -5.88 -6.52
N LYS A 180 6.95 -6.10 -6.93
CA LYS A 180 6.52 -7.14 -7.88
C LYS A 180 5.65 -6.45 -8.93
N GLY A 181 6.25 -5.97 -10.01
CA GLY A 181 5.48 -5.28 -11.05
C GLY A 181 6.32 -4.36 -11.90
N ARG A 182 5.80 -3.16 -12.17
CA ARG A 182 6.40 -2.22 -13.13
C ARG A 182 7.41 -1.27 -12.52
N TYR A 183 7.30 -0.99 -11.22
CA TYR A 183 8.19 -0.07 -10.51
C TYR A 183 9.30 -0.83 -9.78
N LEU A 184 10.31 -1.25 -10.53
CA LEU A 184 11.46 -2.01 -10.01
C LEU A 184 12.65 -1.07 -9.82
N GLY A 185 12.98 -0.70 -8.58
CA GLY A 185 14.17 0.09 -8.25
C GLY A 185 15.48 -0.63 -8.58
N PRO A 186 16.63 0.04 -8.54
CA PRO A 186 17.93 -0.60 -8.85
C PRO A 186 18.25 -1.82 -7.97
N GLU A 187 17.74 -1.88 -6.74
CA GLU A 187 18.01 -2.93 -5.75
C GLU A 187 16.75 -3.73 -5.38
N TRP A 188 15.72 -3.71 -6.24
CA TRP A 188 14.42 -4.32 -5.97
C TRP A 188 14.47 -5.81 -5.60
N GLU A 189 15.48 -6.54 -6.09
CA GLU A 189 15.69 -7.96 -5.81
C GLU A 189 16.17 -8.20 -4.37
N LYS A 190 16.95 -7.27 -3.80
CA LYS A 190 17.43 -7.36 -2.41
C LYS A 190 16.31 -7.14 -1.40
N GLY A 191 15.30 -6.37 -1.79
CA GLY A 191 14.14 -6.02 -0.99
C GLY A 191 14.41 -4.90 0.01
N TYR A 192 13.39 -4.10 0.27
CA TYR A 192 13.41 -3.07 1.30
C TYR A 192 13.39 -3.74 2.67
N ILE A 193 14.39 -3.47 3.51
CA ILE A 193 14.49 -4.06 4.85
C ILE A 193 13.53 -3.34 5.80
N ILE A 194 12.51 -4.07 6.27
CA ILE A 194 11.51 -3.56 7.23
C ILE A 194 12.07 -3.63 8.66
N TRP A 195 12.67 -4.79 8.99
CA TRP A 195 13.31 -5.05 10.29
C TRP A 195 14.57 -5.88 10.06
N LYS A 196 15.73 -5.30 10.40
CA LYS A 196 17.04 -5.85 10.07
C LYS A 196 17.31 -7.18 10.77
N GLU A 197 17.10 -7.24 12.08
CA GLU A 197 17.38 -8.43 12.88
C GLU A 197 16.45 -9.59 12.48
N GLY A 198 15.17 -9.29 12.26
CA GLY A 198 14.21 -10.26 11.74
C GLY A 198 14.59 -10.80 10.37
N ALA A 199 15.00 -9.92 9.45
CA ALA A 199 15.45 -10.33 8.13
C ALA A 199 16.72 -11.21 8.19
N ILE A 200 17.69 -10.87 9.04
CA ILE A 200 18.89 -11.70 9.24
C ILE A 200 18.49 -13.09 9.75
N LYS A 201 17.60 -13.17 10.75
CA LYS A 201 17.14 -14.45 11.31
C LYS A 201 16.42 -15.31 10.27
N TYR A 202 15.57 -14.70 9.44
CA TYR A 202 14.78 -15.40 8.44
C TYR A 202 15.63 -15.86 7.24
N TRP A 203 16.42 -14.96 6.65
CA TRP A 203 17.16 -15.22 5.40
C TRP A 203 18.57 -15.79 5.63
N GLY A 204 19.18 -15.52 6.80
CA GLY A 204 20.53 -15.99 7.14
C GLY A 204 20.60 -17.49 7.47
N GLN A 205 19.47 -18.14 7.75
CA GLN A 205 19.43 -19.60 7.93
C GLN A 205 19.44 -20.36 6.58
N SER A 206 19.18 -19.69 5.46
CA SER A 206 19.06 -20.31 4.14
C SER A 206 20.38 -20.47 3.37
N THR A 207 21.53 -20.14 3.98
CA THR A 207 22.86 -20.25 3.34
C THR A 207 23.64 -21.54 3.69
N ASN A 208 23.05 -22.46 4.45
CA ASN A 208 23.61 -23.79 4.70
C ASN A 208 22.71 -24.87 4.09
N ASN A 209 22.86 -25.14 2.80
CA ASN A 209 22.53 -26.40 2.14
C ASN A 209 23.31 -26.50 0.82
#